data_AF-A0A917YXG2-F1
#
_entry.id   AF-A0A917YXG2-F1
#
_cell.length_a   1.000
_cell.length_b   1.000
_cell.length_c   1.000
_cell.angle_alpha   90.00
_cell.angle_beta   90.00
_cell.angle_gamma   90.00
#
_symmetry.space_group_name_H-M   'P 1'
#
loop_
_entity.id
_entity.type
_entity.pdbx_description
1 polymer ?
#
loop_
_entity_poly.entity_id
_entity_poly.type
_entity_poly.pdbx_seq_one_letter_code
_entity_poly.pdbx_strand_id
1 'polypeptide(L)'
;MKALKQSVLSISRAAGRITSASRLLPSFLIAGAQRCGTTSLYRALAQHPLLLKPVLHKGVHYFDVGYSRPLSWYQAHFQLRMSAELLTSRYGVRPLAFESSPYYLFHPLAGERIAADLPGAKLIVLVRDPVERACSAHAHELARGFETESHFEYAVELEAQRLTGAEESLRAHPHSVHHSHRHHAYLARGRYAEQLDRLEPLFGRERILVLDSHRFFAEPEHVYDEVLDFLGMPRLGYPEFERHNGRSRPKPLPDSVRQALSDHFEVYDTHLVRWLGGDPSWRR
;
A
#
# COMPACT_ATOMS: atom_id res chain seq x y z
N MET A 1 -13.46 19.45 -16.82
CA MET A 1 -13.25 18.93 -15.44
C MET A 1 -11.81 18.45 -15.14
N LYS A 2 -11.14 17.66 -15.99
CA LYS A 2 -9.73 17.21 -15.74
C LYS A 2 -8.72 18.36 -15.66
N ALA A 3 -8.77 19.33 -16.57
CA ALA A 3 -7.87 20.48 -16.57
C ALA A 3 -8.03 21.37 -15.32
N LEU A 4 -9.28 21.65 -14.91
CA LEU A 4 -9.58 22.40 -13.68
C LEU A 4 -9.05 21.68 -12.43
N LYS A 5 -9.22 20.35 -12.35
CA LYS A 5 -8.68 19.53 -11.26
C LYS A 5 -7.14 19.57 -11.26
N GLN A 6 -6.50 19.55 -12.43
CA GLN A 6 -5.04 19.65 -12.55
C GLN A 6 -4.52 21.04 -12.14
N SER A 7 -5.22 22.12 -12.48
CA SER A 7 -4.87 23.49 -12.08
C SER A 7 -5.05 23.73 -10.58
N VAL A 8 -6.13 23.20 -9.98
CA VAL A 8 -6.33 23.25 -8.52
C VAL A 8 -5.25 22.44 -7.80
N LEU A 9 -4.89 21.26 -8.32
CA LEU A 9 -3.81 20.45 -7.78
C LEU A 9 -2.43 21.12 -7.96
N SER A 10 -2.18 21.84 -9.06
CA SER A 10 -0.90 22.52 -9.28
C SER A 10 -0.74 23.74 -8.37
N ILE A 11 -1.78 24.56 -8.21
CA ILE A 11 -1.80 25.69 -7.28
C ILE A 11 -1.68 25.20 -5.84
N SER A 12 -2.43 24.16 -5.46
CA SER A 12 -2.35 23.58 -4.13
C SER A 12 -0.97 22.96 -3.84
N ARG A 13 -0.31 22.37 -4.84
CA ARG A 13 1.08 21.90 -4.73
C ARG A 13 2.09 23.04 -4.65
N ALA A 14 1.89 24.13 -5.39
CA ALA A 14 2.76 25.30 -5.33
C ALA A 14 2.68 25.98 -3.96
N ALA A 15 1.47 26.24 -3.46
CA ALA A 15 1.24 26.74 -2.11
C ALA A 15 1.71 25.74 -1.02
N GLY A 16 1.49 24.45 -1.25
CA GLY A 16 1.96 23.38 -0.37
C GLY A 16 3.48 23.31 -0.26
N ARG A 17 4.21 23.61 -1.35
CA ARG A 17 5.69 23.69 -1.35
C ARG A 17 6.19 24.89 -0.56
N ILE A 18 5.56 26.06 -0.72
CA ILE A 18 5.91 27.27 0.06
C ILE A 18 5.73 27.02 1.56
N THR A 19 4.73 26.21 1.93
CA THR A 19 4.41 25.87 3.33
C THR A 19 5.00 24.54 3.80
N SER A 20 5.87 23.90 3.02
CA SER A 20 6.32 22.51 3.26
C SER A 20 7.01 22.32 4.61
N ALA A 21 7.88 23.25 5.02
CA ALA A 21 8.55 23.22 6.32
C ALA A 21 7.58 23.20 7.52
N SER A 22 6.41 23.82 7.36
CA SER A 22 5.36 23.90 8.38
C SER A 22 4.32 22.78 8.26
N ARG A 23 4.51 21.82 7.35
CA ARG A 23 3.65 20.64 7.18
C ARG A 23 4.23 19.41 7.87
N LEU A 24 3.36 18.45 8.13
CA LEU A 24 3.72 17.16 8.69
C LEU A 24 4.40 16.28 7.65
N LEU A 25 5.23 15.36 8.14
CA LEU A 25 5.57 14.14 7.42
C LEU A 25 4.73 12.99 8.01
N PRO A 26 4.39 11.97 7.21
CA PRO A 26 3.64 10.84 7.70
C PRO A 26 4.47 10.03 8.70
N SER A 27 3.81 9.61 9.79
CA SER A 27 4.39 8.76 10.83
C SER A 27 4.18 7.27 10.55
N PHE A 28 3.27 6.93 9.64
CA PHE A 28 3.11 5.57 9.15
C PHE A 28 2.59 5.54 7.71
N LEU A 29 2.78 4.41 7.04
CA LEU A 29 2.39 4.19 5.65
C LEU A 29 1.63 2.87 5.51
N ILE A 30 0.51 2.88 4.79
CA ILE A 30 -0.09 1.64 4.28
C ILE A 30 0.64 1.27 2.99
N ALA A 31 1.73 0.52 3.14
CA ALA A 31 2.72 0.26 2.09
C ALA A 31 2.28 -0.80 1.06
N GLY A 32 1.29 -1.62 1.41
CA GLY A 32 0.87 -2.72 0.57
C GLY A 32 -0.26 -3.55 1.16
N ALA A 33 -0.66 -4.63 0.49
CA ALA A 33 -0.29 -4.95 -0.89
C ALA A 33 -1.36 -4.48 -1.89
N GLN A 34 -0.99 -4.33 -3.15
CA GLN A 34 -1.94 -3.98 -4.21
C GLN A 34 -3.08 -5.00 -4.25
N ARG A 35 -4.32 -4.51 -4.35
CA ARG A 35 -5.56 -5.32 -4.37
C ARG A 35 -5.92 -6.04 -3.06
N CYS A 36 -5.26 -5.74 -1.94
CA CYS A 36 -5.54 -6.36 -0.64
C CYS A 36 -6.41 -5.48 0.29
N GLY A 37 -7.35 -4.71 -0.24
CA GLY A 37 -8.24 -3.90 0.61
C GLY A 37 -7.63 -2.63 1.22
N THR A 38 -6.40 -2.24 0.85
CA THR A 38 -5.72 -1.03 1.36
C THR A 38 -6.52 0.27 1.24
N THR A 39 -7.39 0.40 0.22
CA THR A 39 -8.29 1.56 0.09
C THR A 39 -9.41 1.57 1.12
N SER A 40 -9.95 0.41 1.47
CA SER A 40 -10.96 0.29 2.52
C SER A 40 -10.36 0.66 3.88
N LEU A 41 -9.19 0.08 4.23
CA LEU A 41 -8.50 0.44 5.46
C LEU A 41 -8.13 1.93 5.51
N TYR A 42 -7.58 2.48 4.42
CA TYR A 42 -7.26 3.91 4.33
C TYR A 42 -8.48 4.80 4.62
N ARG A 43 -9.67 4.41 4.12
CA ARG A 43 -10.91 5.18 4.33
C ARG A 43 -11.47 5.03 5.75
N ALA A 44 -11.35 3.84 6.34
CA ALA A 44 -11.70 3.64 7.75
C ALA A 44 -10.80 4.49 8.66
N LEU A 45 -9.48 4.43 8.48
CA LEU A 45 -8.52 5.23 9.27
C LEU A 45 -8.69 6.74 9.06
N ALA A 46 -9.03 7.17 7.84
CA ALA A 46 -9.26 8.58 7.54
C ALA A 46 -10.46 9.21 8.28
N GLN A 47 -11.34 8.40 8.87
CA GLN A 47 -12.46 8.87 9.69
C GLN A 47 -12.02 9.12 11.15
N HIS A 48 -10.89 8.55 11.59
CA HIS A 48 -10.38 8.79 12.93
C HIS A 48 -9.85 10.24 13.06
N PRO A 49 -10.31 11.03 14.06
CA PRO A 49 -9.98 12.45 14.14
C PRO A 49 -8.48 12.73 14.36
N LEU A 50 -7.72 11.73 14.83
CA LEU A 50 -6.27 11.83 15.06
C LEU A 50 -5.42 11.16 13.97
N LEU A 51 -6.02 10.64 12.90
CA LEU A 51 -5.28 10.05 11.77
C LEU A 51 -5.43 10.93 10.52
N LEU A 52 -4.38 11.67 10.20
CA LEU A 52 -4.40 12.75 9.20
C LEU A 52 -3.98 12.21 7.82
N LYS A 53 -4.98 11.97 6.96
CA LYS A 53 -4.76 11.57 5.56
C LYS A 53 -4.23 12.73 4.70
N PRO A 54 -3.62 12.49 3.53
CA PRO A 54 -3.19 13.58 2.64
C PRO A 54 -4.35 14.49 2.20
N VAL A 55 -4.08 15.78 2.04
CA VAL A 55 -5.09 16.81 1.69
C VAL A 55 -5.50 16.76 0.21
N LEU A 56 -4.64 16.19 -0.66
CA LEU A 56 -4.88 16.17 -2.10
C LEU A 56 -5.57 14.88 -2.57
N HIS A 57 -4.93 13.74 -2.37
CA HIS A 57 -5.43 12.43 -2.79
C HIS A 57 -4.68 11.30 -2.08
N LYS A 58 -5.32 10.14 -2.00
CA LYS A 58 -4.67 8.87 -1.64
C LYS A 58 -3.66 8.47 -2.71
N GLY A 59 -2.54 7.88 -2.29
CA GLY A 59 -1.51 7.33 -3.17
C GLY A 59 -0.62 8.45 -3.69
N VAL A 60 0.24 8.97 -2.83
CA VAL A 60 1.13 10.07 -3.20
C VAL A 60 2.23 9.58 -4.14
N HIS A 61 2.61 8.30 -4.00
CA HIS A 61 3.56 7.64 -4.90
C HIS A 61 4.91 8.37 -4.95
N TYR A 62 5.37 8.85 -3.78
CA TYR A 62 6.67 9.48 -3.62
C TYR A 62 7.82 8.47 -3.65
N PHE A 63 7.83 7.45 -2.79
CA PHE A 63 8.95 6.51 -2.65
C PHE A 63 9.10 5.49 -3.79
N ASP A 64 8.16 5.44 -4.74
CA ASP A 64 8.22 4.62 -5.95
C ASP A 64 8.51 5.50 -7.18
N VAL A 65 7.48 6.03 -7.85
CA VAL A 65 7.57 6.72 -9.13
C VAL A 65 7.84 8.23 -9.02
N GLY A 66 7.71 8.77 -7.81
CA GLY A 66 7.81 10.21 -7.54
C GLY A 66 9.13 10.66 -6.92
N TYR A 67 10.09 9.76 -6.72
CA TYR A 67 11.26 10.00 -5.87
C TYR A 67 12.27 11.00 -6.45
N SER A 68 12.17 11.30 -7.75
CA SER A 68 12.92 12.41 -8.37
C SER A 68 12.49 13.80 -7.89
N ARG A 69 11.37 13.88 -7.17
CA ARG A 69 10.89 15.14 -6.60
C ARG A 69 11.54 15.38 -5.23
N PRO A 70 11.77 16.64 -4.84
CA PRO A 70 12.31 16.94 -3.51
C PRO A 70 11.30 16.56 -2.42
N LEU A 71 11.79 16.26 -1.21
CA LEU A 71 10.96 15.90 -0.05
C LEU A 71 9.92 16.98 0.29
N SER A 72 10.22 18.25 0.01
CA SER A 72 9.27 19.37 0.17
C SER A 72 8.03 19.24 -0.73
N TRP A 73 8.17 18.59 -1.90
CA TRP A 73 7.01 18.25 -2.73
C TRP A 73 6.15 17.17 -2.07
N TYR A 74 6.75 16.21 -1.38
CA TYR A 74 6.02 15.18 -0.64
C TYR A 74 5.27 15.79 0.56
N GLN A 75 5.97 16.59 1.37
CA GLN A 75 5.41 17.32 2.53
C GLN A 75 4.20 18.19 2.16
N ALA A 76 4.18 18.77 0.96
CA ALA A 76 3.08 19.58 0.46
C ALA A 76 1.72 18.85 0.45
N HIS A 77 1.70 17.52 0.52
CA HIS A 77 0.49 16.71 0.51
C HIS A 77 -0.15 16.55 1.90
N PHE A 78 0.50 17.00 2.98
CA PHE A 78 0.05 16.78 4.36
C PHE A 78 -0.37 18.07 5.06
N GLN A 79 -1.08 17.93 6.17
CA GLN A 79 -1.62 19.02 6.97
C GLN A 79 -0.51 19.86 7.60
N LEU A 80 -0.85 21.10 7.98
CA LEU A 80 0.03 21.97 8.75
C LEU A 80 0.24 21.42 10.17
N ARG A 81 1.43 21.62 10.72
CA ARG A 81 1.78 21.27 12.10
C ARG A 81 0.84 21.94 13.11
N MET A 82 0.50 23.20 12.87
CA MET A 82 -0.47 23.95 13.69
C MET A 82 -1.84 23.24 13.76
N SER A 83 -2.31 22.62 12.67
CA SER A 83 -3.57 21.86 12.69
C SER A 83 -3.47 20.62 13.59
N ALA A 84 -2.30 19.97 13.63
CA ALA A 84 -2.05 18.86 14.54
C ALA A 84 -1.90 19.30 16.01
N GLU A 85 -1.31 20.47 16.27
CA GLU A 85 -1.20 21.04 17.60
C GLU A 85 -2.57 21.35 18.20
N LEU A 86 -3.49 21.94 17.43
CA LEU A 86 -4.87 22.17 17.87
C LEU A 86 -5.60 20.87 18.24
N LEU A 87 -5.43 19.81 17.45
CA LEU A 87 -5.99 18.50 17.78
C LEU A 87 -5.35 17.90 19.03
N THR A 88 -4.04 18.08 19.20
CA THR A 88 -3.31 17.62 20.39
C THR A 88 -3.88 18.29 21.64
N SER A 89 -4.09 19.62 21.62
CA SER A 89 -4.69 20.35 22.75
C SER A 89 -6.11 19.90 23.06
N ARG A 90 -6.89 19.48 22.04
CA ARG A 90 -8.27 19.02 22.22
C ARG A 90 -8.37 17.59 22.76
N TYR A 91 -7.51 16.68 22.30
CA TYR A 91 -7.62 15.25 22.58
C TYR A 91 -6.55 14.73 23.55
N GLY A 92 -5.56 15.54 23.92
CA GLY A 92 -4.43 15.13 24.77
C GLY A 92 -3.45 14.16 24.11
N VAL A 93 -3.65 13.83 22.84
CA VAL A 93 -2.85 12.87 22.06
C VAL A 93 -2.43 13.51 20.75
N ARG A 94 -1.15 13.36 20.39
CA ARG A 94 -0.61 13.88 19.14
C ARG A 94 -1.17 13.09 17.94
N PRO A 95 -1.79 13.75 16.95
CA PRO A 95 -2.29 13.06 15.76
C PRO A 95 -1.14 12.58 14.87
N LEU A 96 -1.39 11.51 14.12
CA LEU A 96 -0.44 10.90 13.20
C LEU A 96 -0.86 11.15 11.75
N ALA A 97 0.04 11.71 10.95
CA ALA A 97 -0.17 11.78 9.51
C ALA A 97 0.17 10.45 8.84
N PHE A 98 -0.52 10.12 7.74
CA PHE A 98 -0.28 8.87 7.01
C PHE A 98 -0.60 8.98 5.53
N GLU A 99 -0.18 7.99 4.75
CA GLU A 99 -0.65 7.79 3.38
C GLU A 99 -0.77 6.31 2.99
N SER A 100 -1.13 6.03 1.73
CA SER A 100 -1.28 4.66 1.23
C SER A 100 -0.92 4.54 -0.24
N SER A 101 0.23 3.93 -0.51
CA SER A 101 0.75 3.63 -1.84
C SER A 101 1.18 2.17 -1.92
N PRO A 102 0.29 1.25 -2.35
CA PRO A 102 0.51 -0.19 -2.23
C PRO A 102 1.67 -0.78 -3.05
N TYR A 103 2.30 0.01 -3.92
CA TYR A 103 3.49 -0.41 -4.67
C TYR A 103 4.76 -0.30 -3.82
N TYR A 104 4.75 0.42 -2.69
CA TYR A 104 5.91 0.54 -1.82
C TYR A 104 6.40 -0.81 -1.30
N LEU A 105 5.49 -1.74 -0.98
CA LEU A 105 5.86 -3.08 -0.56
C LEU A 105 6.71 -3.84 -1.61
N PHE A 106 6.41 -3.65 -2.90
CA PHE A 106 7.04 -4.43 -3.98
C PHE A 106 8.20 -3.69 -4.65
N HIS A 107 8.22 -2.36 -4.63
CA HIS A 107 9.24 -1.56 -5.32
C HIS A 107 10.63 -1.75 -4.66
N PRO A 108 11.67 -2.13 -5.43
CA PRO A 108 12.95 -2.61 -4.86
C PRO A 108 13.70 -1.58 -4.01
N LEU A 109 13.47 -0.28 -4.27
CA LEU A 109 14.10 0.82 -3.54
C LEU A 109 13.18 1.54 -2.56
N ALA A 110 11.87 1.21 -2.51
CA ALA A 110 10.94 2.03 -1.73
C ALA A 110 11.18 1.91 -0.22
N GLY A 111 11.49 0.71 0.27
CA GLY A 111 11.84 0.50 1.68
C GLY A 111 13.05 1.32 2.11
N GLU A 112 14.14 1.27 1.34
CA GLU A 112 15.39 2.02 1.60
C GLU A 112 15.12 3.53 1.66
N ARG A 113 14.31 4.05 0.73
CA ARG A 113 13.95 5.47 0.66
C ARG A 113 13.07 5.92 1.82
N ILE A 114 12.09 5.10 2.19
CA ILE A 114 11.22 5.37 3.34
C ILE A 114 12.07 5.42 4.62
N ALA A 115 12.98 4.46 4.81
CA ALA A 115 13.85 4.42 5.98
C ALA A 115 14.78 5.64 6.07
N ALA A 116 15.27 6.13 4.92
CA ALA A 116 16.10 7.33 4.85
C ALA A 116 15.32 8.62 5.15
N ASP A 117 14.17 8.82 4.51
CA ASP A 117 13.46 10.11 4.56
C ASP A 117 12.44 10.20 5.71
N LEU A 118 11.98 9.07 6.25
CA LEU A 118 11.00 8.97 7.33
C LEU A 118 11.52 8.05 8.44
N PRO A 119 12.64 8.41 9.11
CA PRO A 119 13.19 7.59 10.18
C PRO A 119 12.15 7.41 11.29
N GLY A 120 11.87 6.16 11.64
CA GLY A 120 10.87 5.78 12.65
C GLY A 120 9.44 5.63 12.15
N ALA A 121 9.17 5.77 10.85
CA ALA A 121 7.85 5.49 10.29
C ALA A 121 7.48 4.01 10.47
N LYS A 122 6.20 3.76 10.79
CA LYS A 122 5.61 2.41 10.83
C LYS A 122 5.04 2.02 9.46
N LEU A 123 5.03 0.73 9.16
CA LEU A 123 4.43 0.17 7.95
C LEU A 123 3.23 -0.71 8.31
N ILE A 124 2.14 -0.55 7.57
CA ILE A 124 0.98 -1.43 7.60
C ILE A 124 0.85 -2.11 6.24
N VAL A 125 0.72 -3.43 6.24
CA VAL A 125 0.61 -4.26 5.04
C VAL A 125 -0.62 -5.15 5.16
N LEU A 126 -1.52 -5.07 4.18
CA LEU A 126 -2.62 -6.02 4.05
C LEU A 126 -2.24 -7.10 3.04
N VAL A 127 -2.43 -8.35 3.41
CA VAL A 127 -2.24 -9.54 2.56
C VAL A 127 -3.56 -10.26 2.35
N ARG A 128 -3.71 -11.00 1.26
CA ARG A 128 -4.89 -11.82 0.96
C ARG A 128 -4.45 -13.05 0.16
N ASP A 129 -5.37 -13.97 -0.14
CA ASP A 129 -5.11 -15.06 -1.08
C ASP A 129 -4.33 -14.56 -2.32
N PRO A 130 -3.08 -15.00 -2.51
CA PRO A 130 -2.21 -14.48 -3.57
C PRO A 130 -2.73 -14.81 -4.98
N VAL A 131 -3.51 -15.90 -5.13
CA VAL A 131 -4.18 -16.27 -6.38
C VAL A 131 -5.31 -15.28 -6.66
N GLU A 132 -6.21 -15.07 -5.71
CA GLU A 132 -7.26 -14.05 -5.87
C GLU A 132 -6.66 -12.66 -6.09
N ARG A 133 -5.56 -12.33 -5.39
CA ARG A 133 -4.73 -11.11 -5.59
C ARG A 133 -4.28 -10.96 -7.03
N ALA A 134 -3.67 -11.99 -7.60
CA ALA A 134 -3.20 -11.97 -8.98
C ALA A 134 -4.34 -11.74 -9.97
N CYS A 135 -5.44 -12.50 -9.90
CA CYS A 135 -6.55 -12.37 -10.84
C CYS A 135 -7.17 -10.96 -10.81
N SER A 136 -7.38 -10.40 -9.62
CA SER A 136 -7.94 -9.05 -9.53
C SER A 136 -6.90 -7.94 -9.75
N ALA A 137 -5.60 -8.21 -9.73
CA ALA A 137 -4.59 -7.27 -10.20
C ALA A 137 -4.61 -7.21 -11.73
N HIS A 138 -4.60 -8.36 -12.40
CA HIS A 138 -4.75 -8.46 -13.85
C HIS A 138 -6.01 -7.75 -14.37
N ALA A 139 -7.18 -8.07 -13.82
CA ALA A 139 -8.43 -7.39 -14.18
C ALA A 139 -8.40 -5.86 -13.92
N HIS A 140 -7.64 -5.42 -12.91
CA HIS A 140 -7.48 -4.00 -12.61
C HIS A 140 -6.59 -3.28 -13.62
N GLU A 141 -5.50 -3.90 -14.04
CA GLU A 141 -4.55 -3.34 -15.00
C GLU A 141 -5.12 -3.37 -16.42
N LEU A 142 -5.87 -4.41 -16.80
CA LEU A 142 -6.68 -4.46 -18.03
C LEU A 142 -7.64 -3.28 -18.11
N ALA A 143 -8.45 -3.08 -17.06
CA ALA A 143 -9.44 -2.01 -17.03
C ALA A 143 -8.82 -0.59 -17.01
N ARG A 144 -7.51 -0.48 -16.76
CA ARG A 144 -6.76 0.77 -16.82
C ARG A 144 -5.99 0.94 -18.13
N GLY A 145 -5.98 -0.07 -18.99
CA GLY A 145 -5.22 -0.09 -20.24
C GLY A 145 -3.71 -0.28 -20.05
N PHE A 146 -3.27 -0.78 -18.88
CA PHE A 146 -1.87 -1.10 -18.64
C PHE A 146 -1.52 -2.55 -18.95
N GLU A 147 -2.51 -3.43 -19.03
CA GLU A 147 -2.38 -4.79 -19.55
C GLU A 147 -3.17 -4.89 -20.86
N THR A 148 -2.63 -5.64 -21.82
CA THR A 148 -3.25 -5.92 -23.12
C THR A 148 -3.66 -7.38 -23.27
N GLU A 149 -3.00 -8.29 -22.55
CA GLU A 149 -3.33 -9.71 -22.55
C GLU A 149 -4.58 -9.96 -21.70
N SER A 150 -5.67 -10.32 -22.36
CA SER A 150 -6.99 -10.46 -21.72
C SER A 150 -7.17 -11.78 -20.97
N HIS A 151 -6.37 -12.79 -21.28
CA HIS A 151 -6.37 -14.08 -20.60
C HIS A 151 -5.34 -14.07 -19.47
N PHE A 152 -5.81 -14.37 -18.25
CA PHE A 152 -4.96 -14.27 -17.06
C PHE A 152 -3.78 -15.26 -17.11
N GLU A 153 -4.04 -16.46 -17.61
CA GLU A 153 -3.06 -17.54 -17.74
C GLU A 153 -1.87 -17.11 -18.61
N TYR A 154 -2.14 -16.57 -19.80
CA TYR A 154 -1.10 -16.05 -20.69
C TYR A 154 -0.40 -14.83 -20.11
N ALA A 155 -1.12 -13.94 -19.40
CA ALA A 155 -0.51 -12.79 -18.75
C ALA A 155 0.50 -13.21 -17.66
N VAL A 156 0.22 -14.30 -16.95
CA VAL A 156 1.11 -14.92 -15.94
C VAL A 156 2.31 -15.59 -16.61
N GLU A 157 2.12 -16.33 -17.71
CA GLU A 157 3.23 -16.93 -18.46
C GLU A 157 4.22 -15.87 -18.97
N LEU A 158 3.71 -14.73 -19.43
CA LEU A 158 4.51 -13.60 -19.89
C LEU A 158 5.22 -12.85 -18.76
N GLU A 159 4.80 -13.01 -17.50
CA GLU A 159 5.31 -12.24 -16.37
C GLU A 159 6.82 -12.41 -16.21
N ALA A 160 7.32 -13.65 -16.24
CA ALA A 160 8.74 -13.92 -16.05
C ALA A 160 9.60 -13.16 -17.08
N GLN A 161 9.22 -13.23 -18.36
CA GLN A 161 9.90 -12.51 -19.43
C GLN A 161 9.78 -10.99 -19.26
N ARG A 162 8.60 -10.49 -18.88
CA ARG A 162 8.31 -9.05 -18.71
C ARG A 162 9.07 -8.43 -17.53
N LEU A 163 9.46 -9.24 -16.55
CA LEU A 163 10.17 -8.80 -15.34
C LEU A 163 11.68 -9.04 -15.39
N THR A 164 12.20 -9.75 -16.39
CA THR A 164 13.64 -9.98 -16.57
C THR A 164 14.43 -8.66 -16.53
N GLY A 165 15.39 -8.54 -15.61
CA GLY A 165 16.25 -7.37 -15.48
C GLY A 165 15.56 -6.12 -14.91
N ALA A 166 14.29 -6.22 -14.48
CA ALA A 166 13.51 -5.05 -14.11
C ALA A 166 13.97 -4.42 -12.79
N GLU A 167 14.30 -5.23 -11.77
CA GLU A 167 14.83 -4.71 -10.50
C GLU A 167 16.24 -4.15 -10.69
N GLU A 168 17.09 -4.81 -11.47
CA GLU A 168 18.45 -4.35 -11.81
C GLU A 168 18.40 -3.01 -12.53
N SER A 169 17.49 -2.87 -13.50
CA SER A 169 17.26 -1.61 -14.21
C SER A 169 16.81 -0.48 -13.27
N LEU A 170 15.88 -0.77 -12.35
CA LEU A 170 15.42 0.19 -11.34
C LEU A 170 16.53 0.57 -10.35
N ARG A 171 17.42 -0.35 -9.98
CA ARG A 171 18.57 -0.06 -9.12
C ARG A 171 19.65 0.76 -9.84
N ALA A 172 19.93 0.44 -11.10
CA ALA A 172 20.89 1.17 -11.94
C ALA A 172 20.39 2.59 -12.27
N HIS A 173 19.07 2.77 -12.38
CA HIS A 173 18.44 4.06 -12.65
C HIS A 173 17.37 4.37 -11.59
N PRO A 174 17.76 4.78 -10.36
CA PRO A 174 16.84 4.91 -9.22
C PRO A 174 15.63 5.81 -9.50
N HIS A 175 15.78 6.86 -10.31
CA HIS A 175 14.68 7.79 -10.61
C HIS A 175 13.80 7.37 -11.79
N SER A 176 14.06 6.21 -12.41
CA SER A 176 13.30 5.68 -13.53
C SER A 176 12.02 4.96 -13.07
N VAL A 177 11.14 4.68 -14.03
CA VAL A 177 9.95 3.85 -13.82
C VAL A 177 10.00 2.69 -14.80
N HIS A 178 9.75 1.47 -14.30
CA HIS A 178 9.66 0.28 -15.13
C HIS A 178 8.19 -0.13 -15.28
N HIS A 179 7.68 -0.11 -16.52
CA HIS A 179 6.27 -0.37 -16.81
C HIS A 179 5.83 -1.76 -16.33
N SER A 180 6.49 -2.83 -16.79
CA SER A 180 6.10 -4.19 -16.43
C SER A 180 6.23 -4.50 -14.95
N HIS A 181 7.34 -4.13 -14.30
CA HIS A 181 7.46 -4.24 -12.85
C HIS A 181 6.29 -3.57 -12.09
N ARG A 182 5.84 -2.41 -12.57
CA ARG A 182 4.71 -1.69 -11.96
C ARG A 182 3.35 -2.34 -12.25
N HIS A 183 3.14 -2.89 -13.45
CA HIS A 183 1.80 -3.23 -13.95
C HIS A 183 1.57 -4.72 -14.27
N HIS A 184 2.61 -5.51 -14.48
CA HIS A 184 2.53 -6.92 -14.93
C HIS A 184 3.06 -7.93 -13.90
N ALA A 185 3.51 -7.49 -12.72
CA ALA A 185 3.94 -8.38 -11.66
C ALA A 185 2.72 -8.98 -10.92
N TYR A 186 2.17 -10.07 -11.45
CA TYR A 186 1.05 -10.78 -10.86
C TYR A 186 1.57 -11.77 -9.81
N LEU A 187 2.29 -12.82 -10.15
CA LEU A 187 2.77 -13.80 -9.17
C LEU A 187 3.79 -13.21 -8.20
N ALA A 188 4.75 -12.43 -8.70
CA ALA A 188 5.84 -11.88 -7.88
C ALA A 188 5.32 -11.01 -6.71
N ARG A 189 4.24 -10.25 -6.93
CA ARG A 189 3.61 -9.44 -5.86
C ARG A 189 2.88 -10.27 -4.80
N GLY A 190 2.50 -11.51 -5.12
CA GLY A 190 1.89 -12.45 -4.19
C GLY A 190 2.88 -13.09 -3.22
N ARG A 191 4.19 -12.99 -3.49
CA ARG A 191 5.26 -13.48 -2.59
C ARG A 191 5.49 -12.48 -1.47
N TYR A 192 4.52 -12.36 -0.57
CA TYR A 192 4.49 -11.29 0.44
C TYR A 192 5.64 -11.41 1.44
N ALA A 193 5.95 -12.63 1.87
CA ALA A 193 7.00 -12.87 2.86
C ALA A 193 8.35 -12.32 2.37
N GLU A 194 8.75 -12.61 1.13
CA GLU A 194 9.99 -12.08 0.53
C GLU A 194 10.04 -10.54 0.54
N GLN A 195 8.91 -9.88 0.27
CA GLN A 195 8.83 -8.42 0.30
C GLN A 195 8.97 -7.89 1.73
N LEU A 196 8.39 -8.57 2.71
CA LEU A 196 8.46 -8.21 4.13
C LEU A 196 9.85 -8.45 4.71
N ASP A 197 10.52 -9.54 4.33
CA ASP A 197 11.87 -9.87 4.78
C ASP A 197 12.90 -8.86 4.27
N ARG A 198 12.67 -8.25 3.10
CA ARG A 198 13.49 -7.12 2.62
C ARG A 198 13.30 -5.85 3.46
N LEU A 199 12.14 -5.68 4.09
CA LEU A 199 11.82 -4.51 4.91
C LEU A 199 12.23 -4.70 6.38
N GLU A 200 12.20 -5.92 6.91
CA GLU A 200 12.50 -6.19 8.32
C GLU A 200 13.85 -5.60 8.79
N PRO A 201 14.98 -5.73 8.06
CA PRO A 201 16.25 -5.15 8.47
C PRO A 201 16.27 -3.62 8.46
N LEU A 202 15.41 -2.99 7.66
CA LEU A 202 15.33 -1.53 7.53
C LEU A 202 14.45 -0.90 8.60
N PHE A 203 13.37 -1.59 8.98
CA PHE A 203 12.34 -1.07 9.88
C PHE A 203 12.32 -1.71 11.25
N GLY A 204 12.82 -2.93 11.43
CA GLY A 204 12.54 -3.73 12.62
C GLY A 204 11.12 -4.31 12.58
N ARG A 205 10.97 -5.51 13.17
CA ARG A 205 9.70 -6.27 13.18
C ARG A 205 8.57 -5.49 13.85
N GLU A 206 8.87 -4.76 14.91
CA GLU A 206 7.94 -3.98 15.74
C GLU A 206 7.34 -2.76 15.03
N ARG A 207 7.92 -2.34 13.90
CA ARG A 207 7.39 -1.25 13.07
C ARG A 207 6.69 -1.75 11.80
N ILE A 208 6.46 -3.05 11.66
CA ILE A 208 5.72 -3.63 10.53
C ILE A 208 4.53 -4.43 11.04
N LEU A 209 3.32 -3.92 10.78
CA LEU A 209 2.06 -4.62 11.02
C LEU A 209 1.59 -5.31 9.74
N VAL A 210 1.32 -6.61 9.81
CA VAL A 210 0.78 -7.39 8.68
C VAL A 210 -0.61 -7.89 9.04
N LEU A 211 -1.58 -7.54 8.20
CA LEU A 211 -2.99 -7.81 8.42
C LEU A 211 -3.52 -8.75 7.34
N ASP A 212 -4.29 -9.75 7.77
CA ASP A 212 -5.07 -10.57 6.86
C ASP A 212 -6.31 -9.78 6.38
N SER A 213 -6.45 -9.62 5.06
CA SER A 213 -7.55 -8.87 4.46
C SER A 213 -8.91 -9.52 4.69
N HIS A 214 -8.99 -10.85 4.70
CA HIS A 214 -10.25 -11.55 4.97
C HIS A 214 -10.71 -11.27 6.40
N ARG A 215 -9.79 -11.34 7.38
CA ARG A 215 -10.08 -10.93 8.76
C ARG A 215 -10.55 -9.48 8.83
N PHE A 216 -9.90 -8.56 8.12
CA PHE A 216 -10.34 -7.16 8.08
C PHE A 216 -11.77 -6.99 7.56
N PHE A 217 -12.22 -7.81 6.61
CA PHE A 217 -13.59 -7.71 6.10
C PHE A 217 -14.62 -8.50 6.91
N ALA A 218 -14.20 -9.56 7.60
CA ALA A 218 -15.07 -10.38 8.45
C ALA A 218 -15.28 -9.77 9.84
N GLU A 219 -14.20 -9.23 10.43
CA GLU A 219 -14.13 -8.69 11.79
C GLU A 219 -13.47 -7.30 11.79
N PRO A 220 -14.06 -6.30 11.09
CA PRO A 220 -13.41 -5.02 10.84
C PRO A 220 -13.09 -4.22 12.10
N GLU A 221 -13.96 -4.27 13.12
CA GLU A 221 -13.76 -3.58 14.40
C GLU A 221 -12.52 -4.09 15.14
N HIS A 222 -12.34 -5.42 15.19
CA HIS A 222 -11.21 -6.04 15.86
C HIS A 222 -9.88 -5.72 15.15
N VAL A 223 -9.85 -5.79 13.82
CA VAL A 223 -8.65 -5.44 13.05
C VAL A 223 -8.37 -3.94 13.11
N TYR A 224 -9.40 -3.10 13.18
CA TYR A 224 -9.23 -1.67 13.37
C TYR A 224 -8.62 -1.34 14.74
N ASP A 225 -9.08 -2.01 15.80
CA ASP A 225 -8.50 -1.90 17.14
C ASP A 225 -7.03 -2.34 17.16
N GLU A 226 -6.69 -3.44 16.48
CA GLU A 226 -5.29 -3.89 16.32
C GLU A 226 -4.41 -2.82 15.65
N VAL A 227 -4.94 -2.13 14.63
CA VAL A 227 -4.24 -1.02 13.98
C VAL A 227 -4.07 0.16 14.93
N LEU A 228 -5.10 0.53 15.70
CA LEU A 228 -5.01 1.64 16.65
C LEU A 228 -4.01 1.33 17.77
N ASP A 229 -4.02 0.11 18.30
CA ASP A 229 -3.08 -0.35 19.32
C ASP A 229 -1.64 -0.33 18.78
N PHE A 230 -1.43 -0.84 17.57
CA PHE A 230 -0.12 -0.78 16.89
C PHE A 230 0.36 0.66 16.69
N LEU A 231 -0.55 1.61 16.41
CA LEU A 231 -0.22 3.02 16.25
C LEU A 231 -0.12 3.78 17.58
N GLY A 232 -0.56 3.18 18.70
CA GLY A 232 -0.65 3.85 20.00
C GLY A 232 -1.73 4.93 20.04
N MET A 233 -2.84 4.74 19.31
CA MET A 233 -3.93 5.71 19.18
C MET A 233 -5.14 5.31 20.03
N PRO A 234 -5.87 6.29 20.61
CA PRO A 234 -7.07 6.00 21.38
C PRO A 234 -8.21 5.49 20.48
N ARG A 235 -9.11 4.70 21.06
CA ARG A 235 -10.32 4.23 20.38
C ARG A 235 -11.43 5.26 20.57
N LEU A 236 -11.68 6.05 19.52
CA LEU A 236 -12.66 7.15 19.53
C LEU A 236 -13.94 6.80 18.75
N GLY A 237 -14.39 5.55 18.88
CA GLY A 237 -15.50 4.97 18.12
C GLY A 237 -15.08 4.30 16.81
N TYR A 238 -16.00 3.52 16.25
CA TYR A 238 -15.77 2.80 15.00
C TYR A 238 -16.18 3.63 13.78
N PRO A 239 -15.37 3.62 12.72
CA PRO A 239 -15.72 4.22 11.45
C PRO A 239 -16.74 3.37 10.69
N GLU A 240 -17.29 3.91 9.61
CA GLU A 240 -18.01 3.10 8.64
C GLU A 240 -17.02 2.22 7.86
N PHE A 241 -17.23 0.90 7.90
CA PHE A 241 -16.40 -0.09 7.23
C PHE A 241 -16.98 -0.46 5.86
N GLU A 242 -16.69 0.36 4.85
CA GLU A 242 -17.14 0.10 3.49
C GLU A 242 -16.14 -0.73 2.68
N ARG A 243 -16.65 -1.74 1.95
CA ARG A 243 -15.84 -2.51 1.00
C ARG A 243 -15.67 -1.75 -0.31
N HIS A 244 -14.50 -1.18 -0.52
CA HIS A 244 -14.19 -0.44 -1.75
C HIS A 244 -13.39 -1.24 -2.78
N ASN A 245 -13.65 -0.96 -4.06
CA ASN A 245 -13.03 -1.62 -5.21
C ASN A 245 -13.34 -3.12 -5.34
N GLY A 246 -14.42 -3.59 -4.69
CA GLY A 246 -15.05 -4.88 -4.97
C GLY A 246 -15.78 -4.84 -6.30
N ARG A 247 -15.05 -4.89 -7.42
CA ARG A 247 -15.65 -5.12 -8.74
C ARG A 247 -16.12 -6.57 -8.83
N SER A 248 -16.98 -6.87 -9.80
CA SER A 248 -17.34 -8.23 -10.19
C SER A 248 -16.10 -9.11 -10.24
N ARG A 249 -16.17 -10.29 -9.61
CA ARG A 249 -15.07 -11.26 -9.62
C ARG A 249 -14.69 -11.53 -11.08
N PRO A 250 -13.39 -11.63 -11.41
CA PRO A 250 -12.96 -12.13 -12.71
C PRO A 250 -13.65 -13.48 -13.00
N LYS A 251 -13.71 -13.87 -14.28
CA LYS A 251 -14.17 -15.22 -14.64
C LYS A 251 -13.42 -16.23 -13.77
N PRO A 252 -14.11 -17.25 -13.22
CA PRO A 252 -13.44 -18.29 -12.44
C PRO A 252 -12.32 -18.91 -13.27
N LEU A 253 -11.14 -19.05 -12.67
CA LEU A 253 -10.05 -19.81 -13.27
C LEU A 253 -10.46 -21.29 -13.38
N PRO A 254 -9.97 -22.02 -14.39
CA PRO A 254 -10.03 -23.48 -14.37
C PRO A 254 -9.42 -24.03 -13.07
N ASP A 255 -10.03 -25.06 -12.50
CA ASP A 255 -9.60 -25.63 -11.21
C ASP A 255 -8.14 -26.11 -11.25
N SER A 256 -7.69 -26.66 -12.38
CA SER A 256 -6.29 -27.06 -12.58
C SER A 256 -5.31 -25.89 -12.49
N VAL A 257 -5.66 -24.74 -13.06
CA VAL A 257 -4.84 -23.52 -13.00
C VAL A 257 -4.84 -22.95 -11.59
N ARG A 258 -6.00 -22.92 -10.93
CA ARG A 258 -6.10 -22.49 -9.53
C ARG A 258 -5.24 -23.37 -8.63
N GLN A 259 -5.29 -24.69 -8.79
CA GLN A 259 -4.50 -25.62 -7.99
C GLN A 259 -3.01 -25.39 -8.23
N ALA A 260 -2.56 -25.33 -9.48
CA ALA A 260 -1.15 -25.08 -9.81
C ALA A 260 -0.62 -23.76 -9.23
N LEU A 261 -1.44 -22.70 -9.22
CA LEU A 261 -1.08 -21.43 -8.58
C LEU A 261 -1.09 -21.51 -7.05
N SER A 262 -2.00 -22.28 -6.47
CA SER A 262 -2.03 -22.50 -5.01
C SER A 262 -0.80 -23.28 -4.56
N ASP A 263 -0.41 -24.31 -5.31
CA ASP A 263 0.82 -25.08 -5.10
C ASP A 263 2.06 -24.18 -5.27
N HIS A 264 2.07 -23.28 -6.26
CA HIS A 264 3.13 -22.28 -6.42
C HIS A 264 3.27 -21.38 -5.19
N PHE A 265 2.16 -20.99 -4.57
CA PHE A 265 2.16 -20.09 -3.43
C PHE A 265 2.44 -20.75 -2.08
N GLU A 266 2.36 -22.08 -1.98
CA GLU A 266 2.45 -22.81 -0.73
C GLU A 266 3.69 -22.49 0.10
N VAL A 267 4.87 -22.47 -0.52
CA VAL A 267 6.13 -22.17 0.18
C VAL A 267 6.12 -20.73 0.73
N TYR A 268 5.58 -19.78 -0.03
CA TYR A 268 5.53 -18.37 0.38
C TYR A 268 4.46 -18.13 1.46
N ASP A 269 3.32 -18.81 1.37
CA ASP A 269 2.25 -18.75 2.37
C ASP A 269 2.68 -19.36 3.69
N THR A 270 3.42 -20.48 3.65
CA THR A 270 4.04 -21.10 4.82
C THR A 270 5.00 -20.11 5.49
N HIS A 271 5.81 -19.41 4.69
CA HIS A 271 6.70 -18.39 5.25
C HIS A 271 5.95 -17.18 5.81
N LEU A 272 4.76 -16.86 5.28
CA LEU A 272 3.94 -15.74 5.75
C LEU A 272 3.36 -15.95 7.17
N VAL A 273 3.30 -17.20 7.66
CA VAL A 273 2.80 -17.52 9.00
C VAL A 273 3.50 -16.73 10.11
N ARG A 274 4.84 -16.57 10.03
CA ARG A 274 5.60 -15.78 11.03
C ARG A 274 5.19 -14.31 11.06
N TRP A 275 4.66 -13.80 9.96
CA TRP A 275 4.22 -12.42 9.80
C TRP A 275 2.82 -12.21 10.38
N LEU A 276 1.93 -13.19 10.19
CA LEU A 276 0.53 -13.17 10.64
C LEU A 276 0.30 -13.73 12.05
N GLY A 277 1.26 -14.48 12.61
CA GLY A 277 1.10 -15.16 13.90
C GLY A 277 0.19 -16.40 13.84
N GLY A 278 -0.09 -16.91 12.65
CA GLY A 278 -0.93 -18.08 12.40
C GLY A 278 -1.17 -18.28 10.91
N ASP A 279 -1.88 -19.36 10.56
CA ASP A 279 -2.13 -19.69 9.16
C ASP A 279 -2.95 -18.61 8.45
N PRO A 280 -2.59 -18.23 7.21
CA PRO A 280 -3.39 -17.32 6.41
C PRO A 280 -4.83 -17.82 6.27
N SER A 281 -5.80 -16.91 6.26
CA SER A 281 -7.23 -17.28 6.22
C SER A 281 -7.63 -18.13 5.02
N TRP A 282 -6.91 -18.05 3.90
CA TRP A 282 -7.16 -18.80 2.68
C TRP A 282 -6.52 -20.19 2.65
N ARG A 283 -5.76 -20.55 3.71
CA ARG A 283 -5.19 -21.89 3.91
C ARG A 283 -6.02 -22.74 4.89
N ARG A 284 -7.13 -22.19 5.40
CA ARG A 284 -8.00 -22.84 6.40
C ARG A 284 -9.27 -23.39 5.78
#